data_AF-A0A522KH85-F1
#
_entry.id   AF-A0A522KH85-F1
#
_cell.length_a   1.000
_cell.length_b   1.000
_cell.length_c   1.000
_cell.angle_alpha   90.00
_cell.angle_beta   90.00
_cell.angle_gamma   90.00
#
_symmetry.space_group_name_H-M   'P 1'
#
loop_
_entity.id
_entity.type
_entity.pdbx_description
1 polymer ?
#
loop_
_entity_poly.entity_id
_entity_poly.type
_entity_poly.pdbx_seq_one_letter_code
_entity_poly.pdbx_strand_id
1 'polypeptide(L)'
;MRLDFEPGLTERYTSLRDCMATCIYKRGLSTCAIDLDESPGNLSNKLSENPNRHFNIQDFERYLEKSRDPTPIYYLAERFLSDKSARTDAASVEVLQALTSLMPLLKRAGLT
;
A
#
# COMPACT_ATOMS: atom_id res chain seq x y z
N MET A 1 14.71 -14.86 3.85
CA MET A 1 14.10 -13.78 3.04
C MET A 1 13.65 -12.69 4.00
N ARG A 2 14.13 -11.45 3.84
CA ARG A 2 13.72 -10.29 4.64
C ARG A 2 12.87 -9.42 3.72
N LEU A 3 11.63 -9.14 4.11
CA LEU A 3 10.74 -8.24 3.38
C LEU A 3 11.10 -6.83 3.84
N ASP A 4 11.53 -5.99 2.91
CA ASP A 4 11.75 -4.58 3.20
C ASP A 4 10.39 -3.87 3.11
N PHE A 5 9.87 -3.52 4.28
CA PHE A 5 8.48 -3.09 4.43
C PHE A 5 8.47 -1.58 4.67
N GLU A 6 8.06 -0.84 3.65
CA GLU A 6 7.77 0.58 3.77
C GLU A 6 6.35 0.76 4.33
N PRO A 7 6.20 1.26 5.58
CA PRO A 7 4.89 1.39 6.20
C PRO A 7 4.02 2.45 5.51
N GLY A 8 2.69 2.31 5.62
CA GLY A 8 1.72 3.32 5.20
C GLY A 8 0.92 2.98 3.94
N LEU A 9 1.01 1.74 3.42
CA LEU A 9 0.21 1.32 2.28
C LEU A 9 -1.29 1.24 2.63
N THR A 10 -1.63 0.87 3.87
CA THR A 10 -3.03 0.88 4.34
C THR A 10 -3.61 2.28 4.53
N GLU A 11 -2.76 3.29 4.67
CA GLU A 11 -3.17 4.69 4.71
C GLU A 11 -3.36 5.26 3.29
N ARG A 12 -2.52 4.81 2.35
CA ARG A 12 -2.55 5.22 0.93
C ARG A 12 -3.66 4.56 0.13
N TYR A 13 -4.01 3.31 0.45
CA TYR A 13 -4.96 2.50 -0.32
C TYR A 13 -6.10 1.97 0.54
N THR A 14 -7.32 2.22 0.10
CA THR A 14 -8.54 1.84 0.83
C THR A 14 -8.88 0.35 0.69
N SER A 15 -8.42 -0.28 -0.40
CA SER A 15 -8.62 -1.70 -0.70
C SER A 15 -7.48 -2.27 -1.57
N LEU A 16 -7.41 -3.59 -1.69
CA LEU A 16 -6.47 -4.24 -2.63
C LEU A 16 -6.75 -3.80 -4.07
N ARG A 17 -8.03 -3.67 -4.46
CA ARG A 17 -8.42 -3.23 -5.80
C ARG A 17 -7.90 -1.81 -6.10
N ASP A 18 -8.00 -0.90 -5.14
CA ASP A 18 -7.49 0.47 -5.22
C ASP A 18 -5.95 0.50 -5.38
N CYS A 19 -5.26 -0.32 -4.57
CA CYS A 19 -3.82 -0.54 -4.71
C CYS A 19 -3.47 -1.07 -6.11
N MET A 20 -4.16 -2.11 -6.59
CA MET A 20 -3.96 -2.70 -7.92
C MET A 20 -4.21 -1.70 -9.04
N ALA A 21 -5.30 -0.94 -8.98
CA ALA A 21 -5.63 0.07 -9.97
C ALA A 21 -4.50 1.11 -10.03
N THR A 22 -4.07 1.64 -8.89
CA THR A 22 -2.98 2.61 -8.82
C THR A 22 -1.68 2.06 -9.41
N CYS A 23 -1.29 0.83 -9.07
CA CYS A 23 -0.06 0.21 -9.59
C CYS A 23 -0.15 -0.03 -11.10
N ILE A 24 -1.29 -0.53 -11.60
CA ILE A 24 -1.53 -0.75 -13.03
C ILE A 24 -1.51 0.56 -13.82
N TYR A 25 -2.17 1.61 -13.34
CA TYR A 25 -2.16 2.92 -14.01
C TYR A 25 -0.77 3.56 -13.98
N LYS A 26 -0.03 3.43 -12.88
CA LYS A 26 1.36 3.92 -12.77
C LYS A 26 2.30 3.21 -13.74
N ARG A 27 2.17 1.90 -13.91
CA ARG A 27 2.96 1.10 -14.88
C ARG A 27 2.50 1.30 -16.33
N GLY A 28 1.24 1.69 -16.52
CA GLY A 28 0.60 1.93 -17.81
C GLY A 28 -0.46 0.87 -18.10
N LEU A 29 -1.72 1.30 -18.20
CA LEU A 29 -2.88 0.42 -18.39
C LEU A 29 -2.73 -0.50 -19.62
N SER A 30 -2.31 0.04 -20.76
CA SER A 30 -2.17 -0.74 -22.00
C SER A 30 -1.09 -1.81 -21.91
N THR A 31 0.05 -1.50 -21.28
CA THR A 31 1.14 -2.45 -21.05
C THR A 31 0.66 -3.60 -20.16
N CYS A 32 0.00 -3.26 -19.05
CA CYS A 32 -0.54 -4.27 -18.14
C CYS A 32 -1.66 -5.10 -18.79
N ALA A 33 -2.51 -4.51 -19.63
CA ALA A 33 -3.52 -5.25 -20.36
C ALA A 33 -2.91 -6.31 -21.28
N ILE A 34 -1.83 -5.97 -22.01
CA ILE A 34 -1.08 -6.93 -22.83
C ILE A 34 -0.49 -8.05 -21.96
N ASP A 35 0.17 -7.71 -20.85
CA ASP A 35 0.74 -8.69 -19.92
C ASP A 35 -0.31 -9.66 -19.35
N LEU A 36 -1.54 -9.17 -19.17
CA LEU A 36 -2.66 -9.91 -18.61
C LEU A 36 -3.48 -10.68 -19.66
N ASP A 37 -3.17 -10.55 -20.95
CA ASP A 37 -3.97 -11.10 -22.07
C ASP A 37 -5.41 -10.54 -22.08
N GLU A 38 -5.49 -9.22 -21.92
CA GLU A 38 -6.72 -8.46 -21.71
C GLU A 38 -6.77 -7.24 -22.66
N SER A 39 -7.98 -6.75 -22.94
CA SER A 39 -8.11 -5.44 -23.59
C SER A 39 -8.03 -4.30 -22.55
N PRO A 40 -7.44 -3.13 -22.87
CA PRO A 40 -7.33 -2.03 -21.92
C PRO A 40 -8.69 -1.59 -21.34
N GLY A 41 -9.73 -1.58 -22.16
CA GLY A 41 -11.09 -1.24 -21.73
C GLY A 41 -11.69 -2.29 -20.78
N ASN A 42 -11.45 -3.59 -21.02
CA ASN A 42 -11.92 -4.62 -20.11
C ASN A 42 -11.18 -4.56 -18.76
N LEU A 43 -9.86 -4.41 -18.80
CA LEU A 43 -9.06 -4.26 -17.58
C LEU A 43 -9.48 -3.03 -16.77
N SER A 44 -9.70 -1.89 -17.42
CA SER A 44 -10.21 -0.68 -16.74
C SER A 44 -11.57 -0.92 -16.08
N ASN A 45 -12.46 -1.67 -16.72
CA ASN A 45 -13.76 -2.03 -16.15
C ASN A 45 -13.66 -3.03 -14.98
N LYS A 46 -12.69 -3.94 -15.00
CA LYS A 46 -12.42 -4.86 -13.89
C LYS A 46 -11.85 -4.15 -12.65
N LEU A 47 -11.16 -3.04 -12.86
CA LEU A 47 -10.53 -2.24 -11.79
C LEU A 47 -11.50 -1.22 -11.19
N SER A 48 -12.58 -0.87 -11.89
CA SER A 48 -13.62 0.03 -11.38
C SER A 48 -14.56 -0.68 -10.39
N GLU A 49 -15.48 0.07 -9.78
CA GLU A 49 -16.49 -0.46 -8.85
C GLU A 49 -17.64 -1.17 -9.56
N ASN A 50 -17.34 -1.87 -10.66
CA ASN A 50 -18.35 -2.55 -11.45
C ASN A 50 -18.78 -3.85 -10.76
N PRO A 51 -20.07 -4.02 -10.42
CA PRO A 51 -20.54 -5.24 -9.75
C PRO A 51 -20.51 -6.48 -10.64
N ASN A 52 -20.38 -6.32 -11.97
CA ASN A 52 -20.43 -7.42 -12.93
C ASN A 52 -19.07 -7.80 -13.51
N ARG A 53 -18.03 -6.99 -13.29
CA ARG A 53 -16.68 -7.23 -13.82
C ARG A 53 -15.67 -7.08 -12.71
N HIS A 54 -15.08 -8.19 -12.30
CA HIS A 54 -14.13 -8.22 -11.20
C HIS A 54 -12.72 -8.52 -11.69
N PHE A 55 -11.77 -7.82 -11.10
CA PHE A 55 -10.37 -8.21 -11.14
C PHE A 55 -10.19 -9.48 -10.30
N ASN A 56 -9.84 -10.60 -10.94
CA ASN A 56 -9.81 -11.91 -10.31
C ASN A 56 -8.41 -12.25 -9.77
N ILE A 57 -8.31 -13.35 -9.01
CA ILE A 57 -7.05 -13.79 -8.38
C ILE A 57 -6.01 -14.25 -9.41
N GLN A 58 -6.43 -14.82 -10.54
CA GLN A 58 -5.49 -15.24 -11.60
C GLN A 58 -4.85 -14.02 -12.28
N ASP A 59 -5.64 -12.98 -12.56
CA ASP A 59 -5.15 -11.70 -13.09
C ASP A 59 -4.18 -11.05 -12.09
N PHE A 60 -4.45 -11.17 -10.80
CA PHE A 60 -3.57 -10.72 -9.73
C PHE A 60 -2.23 -11.45 -9.72
N GLU A 61 -2.22 -12.78 -9.73
CA GLU A 61 -0.99 -13.58 -9.78
C GLU A 61 -0.19 -13.27 -11.04
N ARG A 62 -0.85 -13.24 -12.21
CA ARG A 62 -0.22 -12.89 -13.47
C ARG A 62 0.37 -11.48 -13.45
N TYR A 63 -0.31 -10.51 -12.84
CA TYR A 63 0.24 -9.17 -12.65
C TYR A 63 1.53 -9.21 -11.84
N LEU A 64 1.58 -9.93 -10.72
CA LEU A 64 2.78 -10.03 -9.88
C LEU A 64 3.96 -10.66 -10.63
N GLU A 65 3.71 -11.73 -11.38
CA GLU A 65 4.74 -12.40 -12.19
C GLU A 65 5.33 -11.49 -13.27
N LYS A 66 4.47 -10.76 -13.99
CA LYS A 66 4.88 -9.92 -15.13
C LYS A 66 5.46 -8.59 -14.70
N SER A 67 4.87 -7.95 -13.69
CA SER A 67 5.30 -6.63 -13.20
C SER A 67 6.50 -6.69 -12.28
N ARG A 68 6.66 -7.81 -11.55
CA ARG A 68 7.59 -7.93 -10.42
C ARG A 68 7.41 -6.81 -9.39
N ASP A 69 6.20 -6.27 -9.28
CA ASP A 69 5.83 -5.23 -8.32
C ASP A 69 5.21 -5.89 -7.07
N PRO A 70 5.94 -5.95 -5.94
CA PRO A 70 5.46 -6.58 -4.72
C PRO A 70 4.48 -5.71 -3.93
N THR A 71 4.23 -4.47 -4.34
CA THR A 71 3.40 -3.50 -3.60
C THR A 71 2.05 -4.06 -3.15
N PRO A 72 1.30 -4.79 -4.00
CA PRO A 72 0.00 -5.35 -3.58
C PRO A 72 0.12 -6.44 -2.50
N ILE A 73 1.22 -7.20 -2.49
CA ILE A 73 1.50 -8.20 -1.43
C ILE A 73 1.87 -7.51 -0.13
N TYR A 74 2.69 -6.47 -0.18
CA TYR A 74 3.02 -5.67 1.00
C TYR A 74 1.80 -4.98 1.59
N TYR A 75 0.89 -4.51 0.74
CA TYR A 75 -0.40 -3.99 1.18
C TYR A 75 -1.21 -5.03 1.95
N LEU A 76 -1.31 -6.27 1.44
CA LEU A 76 -2.03 -7.35 2.13
C LEU A 76 -1.36 -7.73 3.46
N ALA A 77 -0.03 -7.80 3.46
CA ALA A 77 0.74 -8.06 4.67
C ALA A 77 0.50 -6.95 5.72
N GLU A 78 0.54 -5.68 5.32
CA GLU A 78 0.23 -4.57 6.23
C GLU A 78 -1.21 -4.66 6.77
N ARG A 79 -2.16 -4.94 5.88
CA ARG A 79 -3.58 -4.91 6.21
C ARG A 79 -4.00 -6.05 7.15
N PHE A 80 -3.42 -7.23 6.98
CA PHE A 80 -3.89 -8.45 7.64
C PHE A 80 -2.88 -9.13 8.55
N LEU A 81 -1.58 -8.83 8.41
CA LEU A 81 -0.52 -9.45 9.23
C LEU A 81 0.13 -8.46 10.20
N SER A 82 -0.05 -7.15 10.05
CA SER A 82 0.44 -6.19 11.04
C SER A 82 -0.39 -6.25 12.32
N ASP A 83 0.25 -6.61 13.42
CA ASP A 83 -0.32 -6.49 14.75
C ASP A 83 -0.57 -5.00 15.05
N LYS A 84 -1.83 -4.57 14.97
CA LYS A 84 -2.22 -3.17 15.22
C LYS A 84 -1.80 -2.69 16.61
N SER A 85 -1.68 -3.59 17.58
CA SER A 85 -1.15 -3.35 18.92
C SER A 85 0.31 -2.89 18.88
N ALA A 86 1.18 -3.68 18.24
CA ALA A 86 2.61 -3.42 18.18
C ALA A 86 2.97 -2.09 17.50
N ARG A 87 2.20 -1.67 16.50
CA ARG A 87 2.42 -0.38 15.81
C ARG A 87 2.02 0.83 16.66
N THR A 88 0.97 0.69 17.47
CA THR A 88 0.53 1.74 18.40
C THR A 88 1.55 1.90 19.54
N ASP A 89 2.10 0.79 20.01
CA ASP A 89 3.15 0.78 21.05
C ASP A 89 4.46 1.40 20.54
N ALA A 90 4.88 1.08 19.31
CA ALA A 90 6.08 1.67 18.72
C ALA A 90 5.92 3.19 18.47
N ALA A 91 4.78 3.62 17.93
CA ALA A 91 4.52 5.04 17.67
C ALA A 91 4.42 5.85 18.99
N SER A 92 3.85 5.27 20.04
CA SER A 92 3.79 5.94 21.35
C SER A 92 5.17 6.07 22.01
N VAL A 93 6.05 5.07 21.85
CA VAL A 93 7.47 5.19 22.26
C VAL A 93 8.19 6.30 21.50
N GLU A 94 7.99 6.39 20.18
CA GLU A 94 8.62 7.41 19.34
C GLU A 94 8.13 8.83 19.69
N VAL A 95 6.83 9.00 19.96
CA VAL A 95 6.24 10.26 20.47
C VAL A 95 6.83 10.64 21.83
N LEU A 96 6.96 9.68 22.76
CA LEU A 96 7.57 9.95 24.08
C LEU A 96 9.04 10.38 23.96
N GLN A 97 9.81 9.77 23.05
CA GLN A 97 11.19 10.18 22.77
C GLN A 97 11.28 11.57 22.14
N ALA A 98 10.40 11.88 21.19
CA ALA A 98 10.31 13.21 20.59
C ALA A 98 9.96 14.28 21.63
N LEU A 99 8.98 14.03 22.50
CA LEU A 99 8.62 14.94 23.60
C LEU A 99 9.78 15.15 24.58
N THR A 100 10.50 14.09 24.94
CA THR A 100 11.66 14.16 25.83
C THR A 100 12.77 15.02 25.24
N SER A 101 12.95 14.96 23.92
CA SER A 101 13.97 15.73 23.20
C SER A 101 13.54 17.18 22.92
N LEU A 102 12.23 17.42 22.79
CA LEU A 102 11.66 18.74 22.48
C LEU A 102 11.55 19.64 23.71
N MET A 103 11.23 19.08 24.89
CA MET A 103 11.07 19.83 26.15
C MET A 103 12.30 20.69 26.52
N PRO A 104 13.54 20.20 26.42
CA PRO A 104 14.73 21.02 26.66
C PRO A 104 14.89 22.18 25.66
N LEU A 105 14.48 21.99 24.42
CA LEU A 105 14.58 23.01 23.36
C LEU A 105 13.55 24.12 23.57
N LEU A 106 12.32 23.76 23.95
CA LEU A 106 11.26 24.73 24.30
C LEU A 106 11.67 25.59 25.49
N LYS A 107 12.28 24.99 26.51
CA LYS A 107 12.82 25.71 27.67
C LYS A 107 13.96 26.67 27.30
N ARG A 108 14.84 26.28 26.37
CA ARG A 108 15.91 27.16 25.86
C ARG A 108 15.38 28.30 24.98
N ALA A 109 14.26 28.09 24.30
CA ALA A 109 13.59 29.09 23.47
C ALA A 109 12.68 30.04 24.27
N GLY A 110 12.48 29.80 25.58
CA GLY A 110 11.64 30.63 26.45
C GLY A 110 10.14 30.48 26.20
N LEU A 111 9.72 29.38 25.57
CA LEU A 111 8.32 29.10 25.22
C LEU A 111 7.57 28.30 26.30
N THR A 112 8.25 27.96 27.39
CA THR A 112 7.77 27.29 28.62
C THR A 112 8.72 27.63 29.76
#